data_AF-A0A518LL46-F1
#
_entry.id   AF-A0A518LL46-F1
#
_cell.length_a   1.000
_cell.length_b   1.000
_cell.length_c   1.000
_cell.angle_alpha   90.00
_cell.angle_beta   90.00
_cell.angle_gamma   90.00
#
_symmetry.space_group_name_H-M   'P 1'
#
loop_
_entity.id
_entity.type
_entity.pdbx_description
1 polymer ?
#
loop_
_entity_poly.entity_id
_entity_poly.type
_entity_poly.pdbx_seq_one_letter_code
_entity_poly.pdbx_strand_id
1 'polypeptide(L)'
;MSRATLNYLIDAATLLVLLGMVATGLILEFVLPPGSGGIRHAPDTLWTLARHDWGDVHFYAAITMAGFVALHLALHWNWAFTTTARLLTRGKSSASIEAWRRNAVGFGLLPAVLASFVLFVIVARTYVASPDSQEDEQAQAEYAEQADG
;
A
#
# COMPACT_ATOMS: atom_id res chain seq x y z
N MET A 1 -17.63 -7.99 22.39
CA MET A 1 -16.29 -8.60 22.32
C MET A 1 -15.36 -7.92 23.31
N SER A 2 -14.44 -8.66 23.94
CA SER A 2 -13.45 -8.04 24.83
C SER A 2 -12.45 -7.20 24.00
N ARG A 3 -11.87 -6.15 24.58
CA ARG A 3 -10.82 -5.35 23.92
C ARG A 3 -9.63 -6.21 23.49
N ALA A 4 -9.31 -7.25 24.26
CA ALA A 4 -8.27 -8.21 23.92
C ALA A 4 -8.60 -9.00 22.64
N THR A 5 -9.87 -9.41 22.48
CA THR A 5 -10.33 -10.11 21.26
C THR A 5 -10.24 -9.20 20.03
N LEU A 6 -10.59 -7.92 20.16
CA LEU A 6 -10.49 -6.96 19.07
C LEU A 6 -9.03 -6.72 18.65
N ASN A 7 -8.14 -6.52 19.61
CA ASN A 7 -6.71 -6.31 19.34
C ASN A 7 -6.10 -7.54 18.65
N TYR A 8 -6.40 -8.75 19.16
CA TYR A 8 -5.95 -9.99 18.54
C TYR A 8 -6.45 -10.14 17.10
N LEU A 9 -7.72 -9.81 16.84
CA LEU A 9 -8.28 -9.89 15.49
C LEU A 9 -7.60 -8.93 14.52
N ILE A 10 -7.31 -7.70 14.95
CA ILE A 10 -6.64 -6.70 14.13
C ILE A 10 -5.18 -7.10 13.86
N ASP A 11 -4.48 -7.64 14.85
CA ASP A 11 -3.12 -8.15 14.67
C ASP A 11 -3.09 -9.33 13.70
N ALA A 12 -4.03 -10.28 13.85
CA ALA A 12 -4.17 -11.41 12.94
C ALA A 12 -4.51 -10.95 11.51
N ALA A 13 -5.43 -10.01 11.35
CA ALA A 13 -5.77 -9.43 10.05
C ALA A 13 -4.56 -8.72 9.41
N THR A 14 -3.82 -7.93 10.20
CA THR A 14 -2.59 -7.25 9.74
C THR A 14 -1.54 -8.26 9.26
N LEU A 15 -1.35 -9.36 9.99
CA LEU A 15 -0.44 -10.44 9.59
C LEU A 15 -0.89 -11.11 8.27
N LEU A 16 -2.18 -11.40 8.11
CA LEU A 16 -2.70 -12.01 6.89
C LEU A 16 -2.51 -11.11 5.67
N VAL A 17 -2.78 -9.82 5.81
CA VAL A 17 -2.53 -8.83 4.74
C VAL A 17 -1.03 -8.77 4.42
N LEU A 18 -0.14 -8.98 5.39
CA LEU A 18 1.32 -8.98 5.18
C LEU A 18 1.77 -10.15 4.36
N LEU A 19 1.24 -11.33 4.66
CA LEU A 19 1.51 -12.52 3.89
C LEU A 19 1.00 -12.37 2.45
N GLY A 20 -0.19 -11.78 2.25
CA GLY A 20 -0.71 -11.47 0.91
C GLY A 20 0.17 -10.47 0.15
N MET A 21 0.68 -9.46 0.85
CA MET A 21 1.57 -8.44 0.29
C MET A 21 2.90 -9.04 -0.18
N VAL A 22 3.51 -9.89 0.65
CA VAL A 22 4.72 -10.63 0.31
C VAL A 22 4.45 -11.59 -0.85
N ALA A 23 3.35 -12.36 -0.80
CA ALA A 23 3.00 -13.31 -1.84
C ALA A 23 2.81 -12.64 -3.21
N THR A 24 2.07 -11.53 -3.27
CA THR A 24 1.86 -10.78 -4.52
C THR A 24 3.16 -10.16 -5.03
N GLY A 25 4.05 -9.69 -4.15
CA GLY A 25 5.37 -9.19 -4.55
C GLY A 25 6.27 -10.29 -5.13
N LEU A 26 6.27 -11.47 -4.52
CA LEU A 26 6.99 -12.63 -5.04
C LEU A 26 6.42 -13.10 -6.38
N ILE A 27 5.09 -13.05 -6.57
CA ILE A 27 4.46 -13.37 -7.86
C ILE A 27 4.93 -12.39 -8.95
N LEU A 28 4.95 -11.08 -8.66
CA LEU A 28 5.40 -10.07 -9.61
C LEU A 28 6.89 -10.15 -9.93
N GLU A 29 7.74 -10.55 -8.98
CA GLU A 29 9.18 -10.66 -9.18
C GLU A 29 9.56 -11.96 -9.90
N PHE A 30 9.03 -13.10 -9.44
CA PHE A 30 9.47 -14.42 -9.88
C PHE A 30 8.58 -15.05 -10.95
N VAL A 31 7.29 -14.70 -10.99
CA VAL A 31 6.33 -15.34 -11.90
C VAL A 31 6.03 -14.46 -13.11
N LEU A 32 5.97 -13.13 -12.95
CA LEU A 32 5.81 -12.16 -14.04
C LEU A 32 6.93 -11.10 -14.07
N PRO A 33 8.20 -11.50 -14.27
CA PRO A 33 9.34 -10.59 -14.27
C PRO A 33 9.22 -9.48 -15.33
N PRO A 34 9.73 -8.27 -15.08
CA PRO A 34 9.66 -7.16 -16.03
C PRO A 34 10.56 -7.38 -17.26
N GLY A 35 9.96 -7.32 -18.46
CA GLY A 35 10.66 -7.19 -19.74
C GLY A 35 10.58 -8.41 -20.66
N SER A 36 10.64 -8.17 -21.98
CA SER A 36 10.55 -9.16 -23.07
C SER A 36 11.73 -10.15 -23.17
N GLY A 37 12.55 -10.26 -22.12
CA GLY A 37 13.73 -11.13 -22.05
C GLY A 37 13.92 -11.85 -20.71
N GLY A 38 12.98 -11.71 -19.75
CA GLY A 38 13.01 -12.44 -18.49
C GLY A 38 12.58 -13.89 -18.68
N ILE A 39 13.47 -14.83 -18.32
CA ILE A 39 13.32 -16.30 -18.37
C ILE A 39 12.55 -16.77 -19.62
N ARG A 40 13.27 -17.23 -20.65
CA ARG A 40 12.65 -17.96 -21.78
C ARG A 40 11.63 -18.95 -21.19
N HIS A 41 10.34 -18.75 -21.46
CA HIS A 41 9.17 -19.50 -20.95
C HIS A 41 8.44 -18.98 -19.69
N ALA A 42 8.67 -17.77 -19.21
CA ALA A 42 7.77 -17.17 -18.21
C ALA A 42 6.37 -16.96 -18.84
N PRO A 43 5.28 -17.35 -18.17
CA PRO A 43 3.94 -17.14 -18.68
C PRO A 43 3.56 -15.66 -18.63
N ASP A 44 3.04 -15.12 -19.75
CA ASP A 44 2.61 -13.71 -19.86
C ASP A 44 1.39 -13.39 -18.97
N THR A 45 0.66 -14.42 -18.53
CA THR A 45 -0.51 -14.31 -17.66
C THR A 45 -0.51 -15.38 -16.57
N LEU A 46 -0.97 -15.02 -15.38
CA LEU A 46 -1.23 -15.95 -14.29
C LEU A 46 -2.69 -15.85 -13.86
N TRP A 47 -3.40 -16.97 -13.93
CA TRP A 47 -4.85 -17.04 -13.72
C TRP A 47 -5.65 -16.08 -14.62
N THR A 48 -5.23 -15.92 -15.87
CA THR A 48 -5.86 -15.02 -16.86
C THR A 48 -5.62 -13.53 -16.58
N LEU A 49 -4.90 -13.18 -15.52
CA LEU A 49 -4.50 -11.81 -15.21
C LEU A 49 -3.10 -11.55 -15.75
N ALA A 50 -2.93 -10.42 -16.43
CA ALA A 50 -1.64 -9.95 -16.89
C ALA A 50 -0.82 -9.39 -15.72
N ARG A 51 0.48 -9.14 -15.96
CA ARG A 51 1.37 -8.47 -15.00
C ARG A 51 0.81 -7.13 -14.53
N HIS A 52 0.13 -6.41 -15.43
CA HIS A 52 -0.49 -5.13 -15.11
C HIS A 52 -1.59 -5.28 -14.06
N ASP A 53 -2.49 -6.25 -14.23
CA ASP A 53 -3.59 -6.48 -13.31
C ASP A 53 -3.09 -6.98 -11.94
N TRP A 54 -2.06 -7.84 -11.93
CA TRP A 54 -1.39 -8.24 -10.69
C TRP A 54 -0.69 -7.07 -10.00
N GLY A 55 -0.18 -6.11 -10.78
CA GLY A 55 0.35 -4.84 -10.29
C GLY A 55 -0.72 -4.02 -9.57
N ASP A 56 -1.91 -3.93 -10.13
CA ASP A 56 -3.05 -3.25 -9.49
C ASP A 56 -3.49 -3.96 -8.19
N VAL A 57 -3.59 -5.30 -8.20
CA VAL A 57 -3.91 -6.08 -6.99
C VAL A 57 -2.85 -5.86 -5.89
N HIS A 58 -1.57 -5.93 -6.26
CA HIS A 58 -0.45 -5.68 -5.34
C HIS A 58 -0.51 -4.25 -4.78
N PHE A 59 -0.86 -3.28 -5.62
CA PHE A 59 -1.01 -1.89 -5.23
C PHE A 59 -2.14 -1.67 -4.21
N TYR A 60 -3.33 -2.21 -4.46
CA TYR A 60 -4.44 -2.14 -3.51
C TYR A 60 -4.15 -2.91 -2.22
N ALA A 61 -3.44 -4.04 -2.31
CA ALA A 61 -2.95 -4.77 -1.15
C ALA A 61 -1.98 -3.90 -0.31
N ALA A 62 -1.11 -3.12 -0.96
CA ALA A 62 -0.16 -2.23 -0.29
C ALA A 62 -0.86 -1.07 0.45
N ILE A 63 -1.88 -0.47 -0.17
CA ILE A 63 -2.71 0.55 0.48
C ILE A 63 -3.43 -0.05 1.71
N THR A 64 -4.06 -1.22 1.53
CA THR A 64 -4.75 -1.92 2.60
C THR A 64 -3.79 -2.23 3.75
N MET A 65 -2.61 -2.75 3.43
CA MET A 65 -1.54 -3.02 4.37
C MET A 65 -1.14 -1.77 5.17
N ALA A 66 -0.89 -0.66 4.49
CA ALA A 66 -0.53 0.60 5.15
C ALA A 66 -1.58 1.03 6.18
N GLY A 67 -2.87 0.90 5.84
CA GLY A 67 -3.98 1.17 6.75
C GLY A 67 -4.00 0.25 7.98
N PHE A 68 -3.84 -1.07 7.77
CA PHE A 68 -3.79 -2.04 8.87
C PHE A 68 -2.59 -1.84 9.79
N VAL A 69 -1.40 -1.58 9.24
CA VAL A 69 -0.19 -1.29 10.03
C VAL A 69 -0.36 -0.01 10.84
N ALA A 70 -0.94 1.04 10.26
CA ALA A 70 -1.22 2.27 10.99
C ALA A 70 -2.21 2.03 12.15
N LEU A 71 -3.27 1.26 11.91
CA LEU A 71 -4.24 0.88 12.94
C LEU A 71 -3.59 0.02 14.04
N HIS A 72 -2.77 -0.95 13.66
CA HIS A 72 -1.98 -1.78 14.57
C HIS A 72 -1.07 -0.92 15.45
N LEU A 73 -0.31 0.02 14.86
CA LEU A 73 0.54 0.94 15.60
C LEU A 73 -0.25 1.85 16.53
N ALA A 74 -1.43 2.34 16.11
CA ALA A 74 -2.29 3.16 16.94
C ALA A 74 -2.83 2.39 18.16
N LEU A 75 -3.20 1.12 17.98
CA LEU A 75 -3.68 0.26 19.07
C LEU A 75 -2.57 -0.12 20.05
N HIS A 76 -1.36 -0.38 19.54
CA HIS A 76 -0.21 -0.78 20.35
C HIS A 76 0.69 0.40 20.75
N TRP A 77 0.29 1.63 20.47
CA TRP A 77 1.10 2.85 20.64
C TRP A 77 1.70 2.98 22.05
N ASN A 78 0.92 2.68 23.08
CA ASN A 78 1.39 2.73 24.47
C ASN A 78 2.46 1.68 24.75
N TRP A 79 2.29 0.46 24.23
CA TRP A 79 3.30 -0.59 24.35
C TRP A 79 4.58 -0.23 23.57
N ALA A 80 4.44 0.27 22.33
CA ALA A 80 5.58 0.65 21.50
C ALA A 80 6.42 1.74 22.15
N PHE A 81 5.79 2.79 22.68
CA PHE A 81 6.50 3.88 23.36
C PHE A 81 7.13 3.41 24.67
N THR A 82 6.39 2.70 25.53
CA THR A 82 6.94 2.22 26.81
C THR A 82 8.10 1.26 26.61
N THR A 83 8.03 0.40 25.60
CA THR A 83 9.11 -0.53 25.22
C THR A 83 10.31 0.23 24.64
N THR A 84 10.09 1.17 23.73
CA THR A 84 11.16 1.99 23.13
C THR A 84 11.85 2.86 24.18
N ALA A 85 11.07 3.54 25.02
CA ALA A 85 11.59 4.33 26.14
C ALA A 85 12.37 3.45 27.12
N ARG A 86 11.89 2.24 27.46
CA ARG A 86 12.61 1.31 28.32
C ARG A 86 13.93 0.84 27.71
N LEU A 87 13.95 0.55 26.41
CA LEU A 87 15.16 0.18 25.67
C LEU A 87 16.19 1.32 25.64
N LEU A 88 15.74 2.56 25.41
CA LEU A 88 16.62 3.73 25.30
C LEU A 88 17.07 4.29 26.66
N THR A 89 16.22 4.27 27.68
CA THR A 89 16.49 4.93 28.97
C THR A 89 17.07 4.00 30.03
N ARG A 90 17.20 2.70 29.75
CA ARG A 90 17.92 1.72 30.59
C ARG A 90 17.61 1.86 32.10
N GLY A 91 16.34 2.14 32.44
CA GLY A 91 15.83 2.09 33.82
C GLY A 91 15.58 3.40 34.57
N LYS A 92 15.45 4.58 33.93
CA LYS A 92 15.05 5.82 34.66
C LYS A 92 13.65 6.30 34.29
N SER A 93 12.71 5.99 35.17
CA SER A 93 11.29 6.40 35.13
C SER A 93 11.13 7.89 35.47
N SER A 94 10.48 8.65 34.59
CA SER A 94 9.48 9.69 34.92
C SER A 94 9.18 10.56 33.71
N ALA A 95 7.99 10.43 33.12
CA ALA A 95 7.30 11.48 32.33
C ALA A 95 5.89 11.01 31.93
N SER A 96 5.07 10.56 32.89
CA SER A 96 3.80 9.87 32.60
C SER A 96 2.57 10.77 32.40
N ILE A 97 2.65 12.10 32.57
CA ILE A 97 1.42 12.92 32.68
C ILE A 97 1.25 13.94 31.54
N GLU A 98 2.32 14.50 30.97
CA GLU A 98 2.20 15.41 29.81
C GLU A 98 2.08 14.67 28.45
N ALA A 99 2.45 13.39 28.43
CA ALA A 99 2.37 12.51 27.25
C ALA A 99 0.91 12.27 26.78
N TRP A 100 -0.06 12.34 27.70
CA TRP A 100 -1.46 12.07 27.41
C TRP A 100 -2.11 13.12 26.48
N ARG A 101 -1.67 14.39 26.57
CA ARG A 101 -2.14 15.51 25.72
C ARG A 101 -1.55 15.46 24.29
N ARG A 102 -0.38 14.84 24.12
CA ARG A 102 0.26 14.58 22.80
C ARG A 102 -0.29 13.34 22.08
N ASN A 103 -0.85 12.38 22.81
CA ASN A 103 -1.44 11.15 22.22
C ASN A 103 -2.70 11.41 21.38
N ALA A 104 -3.41 12.52 21.58
CA ALA A 104 -4.52 12.93 20.70
C ALA A 104 -4.07 13.33 19.29
N VAL A 105 -2.84 13.83 19.15
CA VAL A 105 -2.28 14.30 17.87
C VAL A 105 -1.96 13.11 16.95
N GLY A 106 -1.55 11.96 17.51
CA GLY A 106 -1.31 10.73 16.76
C GLY A 106 -2.59 10.15 16.11
N PHE A 107 -3.73 10.25 16.80
CA PHE A 107 -5.04 9.86 16.25
C PHE A 107 -5.48 10.73 15.07
N GLY A 108 -4.98 11.97 14.94
CA GLY A 108 -5.28 12.86 13.81
C GLY A 108 -4.25 12.81 12.68
N LEU A 109 -2.95 12.70 13.00
CA LEU A 109 -1.87 12.69 12.01
C LEU A 109 -1.82 11.38 11.20
N LEU A 110 -2.08 10.23 11.82
CA LEU A 110 -2.06 8.93 11.12
C LEU A 110 -3.10 8.82 10.00
N PRO A 111 -4.39 9.12 10.22
CA PRO A 111 -5.35 9.15 9.12
C PRO A 111 -5.07 10.28 8.13
N ALA A 112 -4.48 11.40 8.55
CA ALA A 112 -4.09 12.47 7.63
C ALA A 112 -2.94 12.06 6.70
N VAL A 113 -1.94 11.31 7.20
CA VAL A 113 -0.85 10.77 6.38
C VAL A 113 -1.37 9.69 5.43
N LEU A 114 -2.26 8.82 5.88
CA LEU A 114 -2.92 7.85 5.01
C LEU A 114 -3.76 8.52 3.94
N ALA A 115 -4.56 9.54 4.30
CA ALA A 115 -5.37 10.31 3.36
C ALA A 115 -4.50 11.09 2.36
N SER A 116 -3.36 11.64 2.81
CA SER A 116 -2.35 12.28 1.97
C SER A 116 -1.75 11.31 0.95
N PHE A 117 -1.40 10.10 1.39
CA PHE A 117 -0.87 9.07 0.50
C PHE A 117 -1.91 8.60 -0.52
N VAL A 118 -3.16 8.39 -0.10
CA VAL A 118 -4.27 8.05 -1.00
C VAL A 118 -4.57 9.19 -1.98
N LEU A 119 -4.55 10.44 -1.53
CA LEU A 119 -4.74 11.61 -2.37
C LEU A 119 -3.61 11.72 -3.41
N PHE A 120 -2.35 11.52 -3.00
CA PHE A 120 -1.21 11.50 -3.90
C PHE A 120 -1.36 10.45 -5.00
N VAL A 121 -1.86 9.27 -4.65
CA VAL A 121 -2.13 8.17 -5.60
C VAL A 121 -3.22 8.54 -6.60
N ILE A 122 -4.35 9.10 -6.14
CA ILE A 122 -5.44 9.54 -7.01
C ILE A 122 -4.92 10.59 -8.00
N VAL A 123 -4.17 11.57 -7.49
CA VAL A 123 -3.56 12.62 -8.29
C VAL A 123 -2.56 12.04 -9.31
N ALA A 124 -1.71 11.11 -8.90
CA ALA A 124 -0.77 10.45 -9.81
C ALA A 124 -1.48 9.70 -10.95
N ARG A 125 -2.60 9.00 -10.67
CA ARG A 125 -3.44 8.37 -11.71
C ARG A 125 -3.99 9.40 -12.71
N THR A 126 -4.38 10.58 -12.24
CA THR A 126 -4.89 11.65 -13.13
C THR A 126 -3.82 12.28 -14.02
N TYR A 127 -2.55 12.30 -13.60
CA TYR A 127 -1.43 12.80 -14.42
C TYR A 127 -0.94 11.77 -15.45
N VAL A 128 -1.09 10.47 -15.17
CA VAL A 128 -0.74 9.40 -16.12
C VAL A 128 -1.83 9.23 -17.18
N ALA A 129 -3.08 9.56 -16.86
CA ALA A 129 -4.19 9.63 -17.83
C ALA A 129 -4.20 10.94 -18.64
N SER A 130 -3.01 11.44 -19.02
CA SER A 130 -2.90 12.67 -19.80
C SER A 130 -3.52 12.50 -21.20
N PRO A 131 -4.16 13.56 -21.74
CA PRO A 131 -4.90 13.55 -23.01
C PRO A 131 -4.07 13.18 -24.25
N ASP A 132 -2.73 13.18 -24.16
CA ASP A 132 -1.81 12.81 -25.25
C ASP A 132 -2.15 11.43 -25.86
N SER A 133 -2.61 10.45 -25.07
CA SER A 133 -2.97 9.13 -25.62
C SER A 133 -4.23 9.16 -26.48
N GLN A 134 -5.15 10.10 -26.25
CA GLN A 134 -6.36 10.25 -27.07
C GLN A 134 -6.08 11.03 -28.35
N GLU A 135 -5.20 12.03 -28.29
CA GLU A 135 -4.76 12.76 -29.50
C GLU A 135 -3.98 11.85 -30.45
N ASP A 136 -3.12 10.97 -29.92
CA ASP A 136 -2.37 9.99 -30.72
C ASP A 136 -3.29 8.93 -31.37
N GLU A 137 -4.30 8.45 -30.62
CA GLU A 137 -5.26 7.45 -31.12
C GLU A 137 -6.23 8.06 -32.16
N GLN A 138 -6.65 9.31 -31.98
CA GLN A 138 -7.44 10.05 -32.97
C GLN A 138 -6.64 10.37 -34.23
N ALA A 139 -5.38 10.79 -34.09
CA ALA A 139 -4.51 11.04 -35.24
C ALA A 139 -4.28 9.75 -36.05
N GLN A 140 -4.02 8.61 -35.39
CA GLN A 140 -3.85 7.33 -36.07
C GLN A 140 -5.12 6.85 -36.78
N ALA A 141 -6.29 7.08 -36.19
CA ALA A 141 -7.57 6.76 -36.82
C ALA A 141 -7.83 7.61 -38.08
N GLU A 142 -7.51 8.91 -38.04
CA GLU A 142 -7.66 9.83 -39.18
C GLU A 142 -6.70 9.48 -40.34
N TYR A 143 -5.45 9.09 -40.03
CA TYR A 143 -4.51 8.59 -41.05
C TYR A 143 -4.96 7.27 -41.68
N ALA A 144 -5.59 6.37 -40.91
CA ALA A 144 -6.10 5.11 -41.42
C ALA A 144 -7.29 5.32 -42.37
N GLU A 145 -8.17 6.28 -42.06
CA GLU A 145 -9.33 6.62 -42.90
C GLU A 145 -8.91 7.30 -44.22
N GLN A 146 -7.87 8.14 -44.20
CA GLN A 146 -7.30 8.75 -45.41
C GLN A 146 -6.53 7.77 -46.32
N ALA A 147 -6.07 6.64 -45.79
CA ALA A 147 -5.32 5.64 -46.56
C ALA A 147 -6.22 4.69 -47.36
N ASP A 148 -7.52 4.61 -47.02
CA ASP A 148 -8.50 3.69 -47.62
C ASP A 148 -9.53 4.39 -48.54
N GLY A 149 -9.44 5.71 -48.70
CA GLY A 149 -10.31 6.55 -49.58
C GLY A 149 -9.59 7.07 -50.82
#